data_AF-A0A2H0C2T4-F1
#
_entry.id   AF-A0A2H0C2T4-F1
#
_cell.length_a   1.000
_cell.length_b   1.000
_cell.length_c   1.000
_cell.angle_alpha   90.00
_cell.angle_beta   90.00
_cell.angle_gamma   90.00
#
_symmetry.space_group_name_H-M   'P 1'
#
loop_
_entity.id
_entity.type
_entity.pdbx_description
1 polymer ?
#
loop_
_entity_poly.entity_id
_entity_poly.type
_entity_poly.pdbx_seq_one_letter_code
_entity_poly.pdbx_strand_id
1 'polypeptide(L)'
;MNKLYNKIKSNWFLLIIILISAFFRFYKIGEWFTFNFDEEYQVLLAWEQVKNFHPIWIGVSASNVGFYLGPGVTYLCAILLQISKDPLILAYFASLLGVITTLNIYYVTSKLHFQKAGIYATLIYSASTFAAYFDRRFWSATPIVFISIWFYFSLVKAQKNIRWLVLTAILMALSLHVHLSLLSFWPIALFIVWTIRKNIKLKNWLLIIGSYLLFISPLIVFDYFHNFDNLKMPLRFVQKFLSSNQGGGNVFGNLPAFYKVLSNFWFLRFNTNIQEEFGLGIHGNSSPAYLMLILFSLVIIFWLVYQAVVQKKYRILLMSMLLFIFAFLTYSAGTVQYFLLGFLVLFAINAGLFFSAIPQKLSYVIIGGYIIANCLVLLTTTQTQYGLMIRKQLIKKIYPYIKNESFYLTTLSPDKRQYHSSGGWRYLFKAYGKTPDASYADKYFGWIYSDEIKSNQPKLNVIISEYKPDKLPGKPIVSFQSGVYYGYVIKN
;
A
#
# COMPACT_ATOMS: atom_id res chain seq x y z
N MET A 1 -29.86 -3.28 26.09
CA MET A 1 -28.68 -2.51 26.57
C MET A 1 -27.77 -3.28 27.53
N ASN A 2 -28.27 -4.02 28.53
CA ASN A 2 -27.43 -4.72 29.53
C ASN A 2 -26.43 -5.77 28.96
N LYS A 3 -26.78 -6.51 27.91
CA LYS A 3 -25.83 -7.46 27.26
C LYS A 3 -24.69 -6.75 26.52
N LEU A 4 -24.98 -5.64 25.84
CA LEU A 4 -23.96 -4.84 25.16
C LEU A 4 -23.05 -4.15 26.18
N TYR A 5 -23.63 -3.58 27.24
CA TYR A 5 -22.90 -3.00 28.36
C TYR A 5 -21.97 -4.01 29.03
N ASN A 6 -22.44 -5.22 29.35
CA ASN A 6 -21.61 -6.27 29.96
C ASN A 6 -20.50 -6.78 29.01
N LYS A 7 -20.77 -6.84 27.69
CA LYS A 7 -19.78 -7.24 26.67
C LYS A 7 -18.73 -6.16 26.43
N ILE A 8 -19.09 -4.88 26.52
CA ILE A 8 -18.17 -3.73 26.49
C ILE A 8 -17.36 -3.69 27.79
N LYS A 9 -17.98 -3.87 28.96
CA LYS A 9 -17.30 -3.92 30.26
C LYS A 9 -16.27 -5.05 30.33
N SER A 10 -16.54 -6.19 29.69
CA SER A 10 -15.59 -7.30 29.56
C SER A 10 -14.48 -7.08 28.51
N ASN A 11 -14.63 -6.12 27.59
CA ASN A 11 -13.73 -5.92 26.45
C ASN A 11 -13.30 -4.45 26.25
N TRP A 12 -13.38 -3.62 27.29
CA TRP A 12 -13.06 -2.18 27.22
C TRP A 12 -11.64 -1.93 26.68
N PHE A 13 -10.73 -2.85 26.94
CA PHE A 13 -9.37 -2.82 26.43
C PHE A 13 -9.29 -2.93 24.90
N LEU A 14 -10.12 -3.76 24.27
CA LEU A 14 -10.22 -3.83 22.80
C LEU A 14 -10.80 -2.56 22.22
N LEU A 15 -11.74 -1.91 22.92
CA LEU A 15 -12.26 -0.61 22.50
C LEU A 15 -11.16 0.45 22.48
N ILE A 16 -10.29 0.48 23.50
CA ILE A 16 -9.14 1.40 23.50
C ILE A 16 -8.20 1.14 22.33
N ILE A 17 -7.89 -0.12 22.04
CA ILE A 17 -7.06 -0.48 20.87
C ILE A 17 -7.69 0.01 19.56
N ILE A 18 -9.01 -0.15 19.40
CA ILE A 18 -9.74 0.34 18.23
C ILE A 18 -9.66 1.87 18.16
N LEU A 19 -9.83 2.57 19.28
CA LEU A 19 -9.74 4.03 19.33
C LEU A 19 -8.33 4.51 18.98
N ILE A 20 -7.28 3.85 19.48
CA ILE A 20 -5.88 4.14 19.10
C ILE A 20 -5.69 3.90 17.60
N SER A 21 -6.11 2.73 17.09
CA SER A 21 -5.99 2.39 15.67
C SER A 21 -6.71 3.39 14.76
N ALA A 22 -7.92 3.79 15.16
CA ALA A 22 -8.73 4.77 14.44
C ALA A 22 -8.11 6.16 14.51
N PHE A 23 -7.61 6.60 15.68
CA PHE A 23 -6.91 7.87 15.80
C PHE A 23 -5.71 7.94 14.85
N PHE A 24 -4.86 6.90 14.84
CA PHE A 24 -3.66 6.86 13.99
C PHE A 24 -3.99 6.92 12.48
N ARG A 25 -5.12 6.34 12.06
CA ARG A 25 -5.50 6.23 10.65
C ARG A 25 -6.40 7.37 10.16
N PHE A 26 -7.29 7.90 11.00
CA PHE A 26 -8.27 8.93 10.61
C PHE A 26 -7.88 10.36 11.02
N TYR A 27 -6.91 10.56 11.91
CA TYR A 27 -6.49 11.91 12.30
C TYR A 27 -6.01 12.72 11.10
N LYS A 28 -6.69 13.85 10.81
CA LYS A 28 -6.43 14.73 9.65
C LYS A 28 -6.42 13.99 8.31
N ILE A 29 -7.41 13.12 8.10
CA ILE A 29 -7.44 12.22 6.93
C ILE A 29 -7.31 12.94 5.59
N GLY A 30 -8.05 14.04 5.39
CA GLY A 30 -7.99 14.80 4.14
C GLY A 30 -6.72 15.63 3.99
N GLU A 31 -6.21 16.20 5.07
CA GLU A 31 -4.98 17.00 5.02
C GLU A 31 -3.73 16.15 4.81
N TRP A 32 -3.79 14.85 5.08
CA TRP A 32 -2.64 13.97 4.93
C TRP A 32 -2.74 12.96 3.80
N PHE A 33 -3.92 12.78 3.21
CA PHE A 33 -4.06 11.85 2.11
C PHE A 33 -3.17 12.27 0.95
N THR A 34 -2.16 11.43 0.68
CA THR A 34 -1.26 11.56 -0.46
C THR A 34 -2.00 11.13 -1.72
N PHE A 35 -1.99 11.99 -2.73
CA PHE A 35 -2.54 11.69 -4.05
C PHE A 35 -1.47 11.99 -5.11
N ASN A 36 -0.70 10.98 -5.49
CA ASN A 36 0.41 11.10 -6.44
C ASN A 36 0.08 10.32 -7.73
N PHE A 37 1.10 10.03 -8.54
CA PHE A 37 0.94 9.34 -9.82
C PHE A 37 0.33 7.93 -9.72
N ASP A 38 0.63 7.16 -8.65
CA ASP A 38 0.04 5.82 -8.45
C ASP A 38 -1.48 5.93 -8.21
N GLU A 39 -1.90 6.89 -7.38
CA GLU A 39 -3.31 7.16 -7.09
C GLU A 39 -4.02 7.64 -8.36
N GLU A 40 -3.38 8.53 -9.12
CA GLU A 40 -3.94 9.01 -10.39
C GLU A 40 -4.13 7.88 -11.39
N TYR A 41 -3.11 7.03 -11.60
CA TYR A 41 -3.23 5.91 -12.52
C TYR A 41 -4.37 4.97 -12.11
N GLN A 42 -4.43 4.62 -10.83
CA GLN A 42 -5.47 3.74 -10.28
C GLN A 42 -6.87 4.34 -10.41
N VAL A 43 -7.00 5.65 -10.18
CA VAL A 43 -8.27 6.37 -10.19
C VAL A 43 -8.75 6.68 -11.59
N LEU A 44 -7.85 6.96 -12.55
CA LEU A 44 -8.23 7.14 -13.96
C LEU A 44 -8.82 5.86 -14.54
N LEU A 45 -8.16 4.71 -14.34
CA LEU A 45 -8.70 3.41 -14.75
C LEU A 45 -10.06 3.13 -14.11
N ALA A 46 -10.17 3.38 -12.80
CA ALA A 46 -11.41 3.17 -12.07
C ALA A 46 -12.53 4.11 -12.52
N TRP A 47 -12.20 5.37 -12.82
CA TRP A 47 -13.15 6.37 -13.26
C TRP A 47 -13.77 6.02 -14.60
N GLU A 48 -13.01 5.48 -15.54
CA GLU A 48 -13.58 5.00 -16.81
C GLU A 48 -14.58 3.87 -16.59
N GLN A 49 -14.36 3.01 -15.59
CA GLN A 49 -15.35 2.00 -15.20
C GLN A 49 -16.62 2.60 -14.58
N VAL A 50 -16.51 3.76 -13.94
CA VAL A 50 -17.68 4.51 -13.42
C VAL A 50 -18.42 5.23 -14.56
N LYS A 51 -17.68 5.81 -15.50
CA LYS A 51 -18.20 6.62 -16.60
C LYS A 51 -18.83 5.78 -17.70
N ASN A 52 -18.15 4.72 -18.13
CA ASN A 52 -18.56 3.85 -19.22
C ASN A 52 -18.11 2.41 -18.92
N PHE A 53 -18.94 1.71 -18.15
CA PHE A 53 -18.59 0.38 -17.67
C PHE A 53 -18.41 -0.61 -18.84
N HIS A 54 -17.24 -1.24 -18.89
CA HIS A 54 -16.98 -2.40 -19.74
C HIS A 54 -16.01 -3.33 -19.01
N PRO A 55 -16.17 -4.67 -19.08
CA PRO A 55 -15.24 -5.58 -18.43
C PRO A 55 -13.79 -5.32 -18.85
N ILE A 56 -12.92 -5.13 -17.87
CA ILE A 56 -11.47 -5.11 -18.00
C ILE A 56 -10.87 -6.38 -17.40
N TRP A 57 -9.81 -6.87 -18.04
CA TRP A 57 -9.14 -8.13 -17.68
C TRP A 57 -7.88 -7.93 -16.85
N ILE A 58 -7.36 -6.70 -16.82
CA ILE A 58 -6.16 -6.27 -16.09
C ILE A 58 -6.40 -4.95 -15.36
N GLY A 59 -5.62 -4.74 -14.31
CA GLY A 59 -5.46 -3.47 -13.61
C GLY A 59 -4.11 -2.83 -13.94
N VAL A 60 -3.50 -2.19 -12.93
CA VAL A 60 -2.21 -1.50 -13.09
C VAL A 60 -1.05 -2.48 -13.35
N SER A 61 0.03 -1.99 -13.96
CA SER A 61 1.27 -2.75 -14.12
C SER A 61 1.95 -2.97 -12.76
N ALA A 62 2.45 -4.18 -12.51
CA ALA A 62 3.26 -4.52 -11.36
C ALA A 62 4.72 -4.10 -11.60
N SER A 63 5.04 -2.84 -11.26
CA SER A 63 6.40 -2.30 -11.41
C SER A 63 6.93 -2.42 -12.86
N ASN A 64 8.24 -2.55 -13.01
CA ASN A 64 8.96 -2.61 -14.29
C ASN A 64 9.31 -4.05 -14.71
N VAL A 65 8.57 -5.05 -14.21
CA VAL A 65 8.80 -6.47 -14.56
C VAL A 65 7.92 -6.96 -15.70
N GLY A 66 7.03 -6.11 -16.23
CA GLY A 66 6.19 -6.46 -17.38
C GLY A 66 5.08 -7.46 -17.04
N PHE A 67 4.52 -7.36 -15.84
CA PHE A 67 3.35 -8.13 -15.42
C PHE A 67 2.20 -7.17 -15.14
N TYR A 68 1.00 -7.45 -15.66
CA TYR A 68 -0.21 -6.71 -15.35
C TYR A 68 -0.96 -7.38 -14.21
N LEU A 69 -1.30 -6.65 -13.15
CA LEU A 69 -2.13 -7.17 -12.08
C LEU A 69 -3.55 -7.42 -12.58
N GLY A 70 -4.28 -8.31 -11.90
CA GLY A 70 -5.71 -8.48 -12.15
C GLY A 70 -6.52 -7.23 -11.77
N PRO A 71 -7.74 -7.07 -12.28
CA PRO A 71 -8.53 -5.82 -12.19
C PRO A 71 -9.19 -5.61 -10.83
N GLY A 72 -8.91 -6.45 -9.83
CA GLY A 72 -9.65 -6.50 -8.57
C GLY A 72 -9.59 -5.19 -7.78
N VAL A 73 -8.41 -4.58 -7.67
CA VAL A 73 -8.25 -3.29 -6.99
C VAL A 73 -8.86 -2.15 -7.79
N THR A 74 -8.85 -2.23 -9.13
CA THR A 74 -9.50 -1.24 -10.00
C THR A 74 -11.01 -1.24 -9.84
N TYR A 75 -11.66 -2.42 -9.81
CA TYR A 75 -13.10 -2.50 -9.54
C TYR A 75 -13.44 -2.04 -8.13
N LEU A 76 -12.62 -2.36 -7.12
CA LEU A 76 -12.80 -1.83 -5.78
C LEU A 76 -12.75 -0.30 -5.77
N CYS A 77 -11.76 0.30 -6.44
CA CYS A 77 -11.65 1.74 -6.60
C CYS A 77 -12.88 2.33 -7.30
N ALA A 78 -13.36 1.70 -8.37
CA ALA A 78 -14.53 2.15 -9.13
C ALA A 78 -15.80 2.16 -8.26
N ILE A 79 -16.04 1.11 -7.47
CA ILE A 79 -17.16 1.04 -6.51
C ILE A 79 -17.07 2.18 -5.50
N LEU A 80 -15.89 2.50 -4.99
CA LEU A 80 -15.71 3.63 -4.06
C LEU A 80 -16.01 4.98 -4.71
N LEU A 81 -15.60 5.16 -5.98
CA LEU A 81 -15.89 6.38 -6.74
C LEU A 81 -17.36 6.52 -7.13
N GLN A 82 -18.10 5.41 -7.26
CA GLN A 82 -19.57 5.42 -7.40
C GLN A 82 -20.26 5.91 -6.12
N ILE A 83 -19.75 5.54 -4.95
CA ILE A 83 -20.27 6.01 -3.65
C ILE A 83 -19.99 7.52 -3.47
N SER A 84 -18.79 7.97 -3.85
CA SER A 84 -18.41 9.38 -3.79
C SER A 84 -17.43 9.73 -4.90
N LYS A 85 -17.78 10.74 -5.70
CA LYS A 85 -16.90 11.29 -6.74
C LYS A 85 -15.69 12.05 -6.18
N ASP A 86 -15.73 12.43 -4.90
CA ASP A 86 -14.57 13.02 -4.22
C ASP A 86 -13.57 11.90 -3.89
N PRO A 87 -12.32 11.93 -4.41
CA PRO A 87 -11.31 10.89 -4.19
C PRO A 87 -10.89 10.72 -2.73
N LEU A 88 -11.29 11.62 -1.83
CA LEU A 88 -11.11 11.47 -0.39
C LEU A 88 -11.75 10.17 0.14
N ILE A 89 -12.78 9.63 -0.52
CA ILE A 89 -13.39 8.33 -0.17
C ILE A 89 -12.35 7.20 -0.12
N LEU A 90 -11.32 7.26 -0.97
CA LEU A 90 -10.26 6.27 -1.05
C LEU A 90 -9.42 6.26 0.24
N ALA A 91 -9.12 7.44 0.80
CA ALA A 91 -8.42 7.58 2.07
C ALA A 91 -9.26 7.00 3.23
N TYR A 92 -10.56 7.32 3.26
CA TYR A 92 -11.48 6.79 4.28
C TYR A 92 -11.55 5.27 4.22
N PHE A 93 -11.68 4.70 3.02
CA PHE A 93 -11.69 3.25 2.84
C PHE A 93 -10.38 2.60 3.26
N ALA A 94 -9.23 3.12 2.81
CA ALA A 94 -7.92 2.60 3.20
C ALA A 94 -7.75 2.61 4.73
N SER A 95 -8.07 3.74 5.36
CA SER A 95 -7.97 3.92 6.81
C SER A 95 -8.89 2.95 7.57
N LEU A 96 -10.12 2.75 7.07
CA LEU A 96 -11.06 1.78 7.62
C LEU A 96 -10.52 0.35 7.48
N LEU A 97 -9.97 0.00 6.31
CA LEU A 97 -9.33 -1.30 6.09
C LEU A 97 -8.16 -1.52 7.05
N GLY A 98 -7.37 -0.48 7.35
CA GLY A 98 -6.31 -0.53 8.37
C GLY A 98 -6.82 -0.81 9.79
N VAL A 99 -7.96 -0.23 10.18
CA VAL A 99 -8.61 -0.54 11.47
C VAL A 99 -9.14 -1.97 11.50
N ILE A 100 -9.81 -2.42 10.43
CA ILE A 100 -10.27 -3.82 10.30
C ILE A 100 -9.08 -4.79 10.32
N THR A 101 -7.98 -4.42 9.67
CA THR A 101 -6.73 -5.19 9.68
C THR A 101 -6.18 -5.31 11.09
N THR A 102 -6.19 -4.24 11.88
CA THR A 102 -5.81 -4.26 13.30
C THR A 102 -6.66 -5.26 14.10
N LEU A 103 -7.97 -5.29 13.88
CA LEU A 103 -8.86 -6.29 14.50
C LEU A 103 -8.53 -7.73 14.09
N ASN A 104 -8.17 -7.93 12.82
CA ASN A 104 -7.76 -9.23 12.31
C ASN A 104 -6.41 -9.69 12.89
N ILE A 105 -5.46 -8.77 13.15
CA ILE A 105 -4.21 -9.09 13.87
C ILE A 105 -4.53 -9.65 15.25
N TYR A 106 -5.41 -8.98 16.01
CA TYR A 106 -5.85 -9.47 17.32
C TYR A 106 -6.46 -10.86 17.21
N TYR A 107 -7.44 -11.03 16.31
CA TYR A 107 -8.17 -12.28 16.14
C TYR A 107 -7.25 -13.44 15.74
N VAL A 108 -6.47 -13.27 14.68
CA VAL A 108 -5.58 -14.32 14.13
C VAL A 108 -4.51 -14.69 15.14
N THR A 109 -3.84 -13.71 15.74
CA THR A 109 -2.77 -13.97 16.71
C THR A 109 -3.32 -14.65 17.97
N SER A 110 -4.43 -14.17 18.51
CA SER A 110 -5.07 -14.77 19.69
C SER A 110 -5.54 -16.20 19.41
N LYS A 111 -6.06 -16.46 18.20
CA LYS A 111 -6.63 -17.76 17.84
C LYS A 111 -5.59 -18.82 17.48
N LEU A 112 -4.46 -18.41 16.89
CA LEU A 112 -3.38 -19.33 16.53
C LEU A 112 -2.39 -19.56 17.66
N HIS A 113 -2.17 -18.53 18.47
CA HIS A 113 -1.22 -18.55 19.57
C HIS A 113 -1.97 -18.44 20.89
N PHE A 114 -2.11 -17.24 21.44
CA PHE A 114 -2.81 -16.99 22.70
C PHE A 114 -3.13 -15.50 22.85
N GLN A 115 -4.11 -15.18 23.69
CA GLN A 115 -4.70 -13.84 23.79
C GLN A 115 -3.68 -12.75 24.13
N LYS A 116 -2.76 -13.01 25.07
CA LYS A 116 -1.71 -12.06 25.48
C LYS A 116 -0.85 -11.61 24.29
N ALA A 117 -0.45 -12.54 23.41
CA ALA A 117 0.31 -12.20 22.21
C ALA A 117 -0.52 -11.37 21.21
N GLY A 118 -1.81 -11.69 21.08
CA GLY A 118 -2.72 -10.91 20.22
C GLY A 118 -2.89 -9.48 20.68
N ILE A 119 -2.96 -9.25 21.99
CA ILE A 119 -2.99 -7.90 22.57
C ILE A 119 -1.74 -7.11 22.19
N TYR A 120 -0.54 -7.64 22.43
CA TYR A 120 0.70 -6.93 22.12
C TYR A 120 0.88 -6.71 20.62
N ALA A 121 0.64 -7.72 19.78
CA ALA A 121 0.75 -7.58 18.32
C ALA A 121 -0.14 -6.45 17.79
N THR A 122 -1.35 -6.37 18.34
CA THR A 122 -2.33 -5.36 17.94
C THR A 122 -1.96 -3.97 18.42
N LEU A 123 -1.51 -3.82 19.68
CA LEU A 123 -1.00 -2.54 20.19
C LEU A 123 0.16 -2.02 19.35
N ILE A 124 1.15 -2.89 19.07
CA ILE A 124 2.34 -2.54 18.28
C ILE A 124 1.93 -2.08 16.87
N TYR A 125 1.09 -2.84 16.17
CA TYR A 125 0.68 -2.45 14.82
C TYR A 125 -0.23 -1.21 14.80
N SER A 126 -1.16 -1.10 15.76
CA SER A 126 -2.14 -0.01 15.81
C SER A 126 -1.49 1.34 16.05
N ALA A 127 -0.43 1.39 16.87
CA ALA A 127 0.27 2.59 17.28
C ALA A 127 1.57 2.85 16.49
N SER A 128 1.85 2.09 15.43
CA SER A 128 2.97 2.39 14.52
C SER A 128 2.58 3.53 13.58
N THR A 129 3.25 4.68 13.69
CA THR A 129 3.05 5.79 12.74
C THR A 129 3.42 5.38 11.32
N PHE A 130 4.48 4.57 11.20
CA PHE A 130 4.94 4.03 9.92
C PHE A 130 3.90 3.11 9.27
N ALA A 131 3.29 2.18 10.02
CA ALA A 131 2.19 1.37 9.49
C ALA A 131 0.97 2.23 9.14
N ALA A 132 0.64 3.22 9.99
CA ALA A 132 -0.48 4.13 9.75
C ALA A 132 -0.31 4.95 8.47
N TYR A 133 0.90 5.35 8.09
CA TYR A 133 1.14 6.05 6.81
C TYR A 133 0.72 5.20 5.61
N PHE A 134 1.04 3.91 5.61
CA PHE A 134 0.62 3.00 4.53
C PHE A 134 -0.87 2.68 4.57
N ASP A 135 -1.43 2.48 5.77
CA ASP A 135 -2.86 2.16 5.94
C ASP A 135 -3.79 3.30 5.52
N ARG A 136 -3.26 4.52 5.31
CA ARG A 136 -4.04 5.69 4.84
C ARG A 136 -3.98 5.90 3.34
N ARG A 137 -3.08 5.18 2.65
CA ARG A 137 -2.87 5.31 1.21
C ARG A 137 -3.68 4.26 0.46
N PHE A 138 -4.40 4.70 -0.56
CA PHE A 138 -5.15 3.82 -1.44
C PHE A 138 -4.45 3.65 -2.79
N TRP A 139 -3.99 2.44 -3.07
CA TRP A 139 -3.33 2.01 -4.32
C TRP A 139 -3.45 0.48 -4.45
N SER A 140 -2.78 -0.11 -5.44
CA SER A 140 -2.72 -1.58 -5.62
C SER A 140 -2.22 -2.33 -4.37
N ALA A 141 -1.26 -1.77 -3.63
CA ALA A 141 -0.67 -2.40 -2.46
C ALA A 141 -1.48 -2.27 -1.15
N THR A 142 -2.62 -1.57 -1.13
CA THR A 142 -3.39 -1.30 0.10
C THR A 142 -3.90 -2.60 0.75
N PRO A 143 -4.40 -3.59 -0.01
CA PRO A 143 -4.87 -4.86 0.58
C PRO A 143 -3.75 -5.80 1.06
N ILE A 144 -2.47 -5.53 0.83
CA ILE A 144 -1.37 -6.48 1.12
C ILE A 144 -1.37 -6.92 2.58
N VAL A 145 -1.51 -5.98 3.52
CA VAL A 145 -1.46 -6.27 4.95
C VAL A 145 -2.63 -7.16 5.36
N PHE A 146 -3.84 -6.77 4.94
CA PHE A 146 -5.07 -7.52 5.20
C PHE A 146 -4.98 -8.94 4.65
N ILE A 147 -4.58 -9.09 3.38
CA ILE A 147 -4.42 -10.40 2.73
C ILE A 147 -3.35 -11.22 3.43
N SER A 148 -2.21 -10.66 3.80
CA SER A 148 -1.10 -11.39 4.44
C SER A 148 -1.52 -12.05 5.76
N ILE A 149 -2.34 -11.37 6.58
CA ILE A 149 -2.86 -11.95 7.83
C ILE A 149 -3.73 -13.17 7.55
N TRP A 150 -4.65 -13.06 6.59
CA TRP A 150 -5.56 -14.16 6.24
C TRP A 150 -4.85 -15.29 5.53
N PHE A 151 -3.81 -14.99 4.74
CA PHE A 151 -2.96 -15.98 4.10
C PHE A 151 -2.19 -16.78 5.13
N TYR A 152 -1.54 -16.10 6.09
CA TYR A 152 -0.89 -16.76 7.22
C TYR A 152 -1.89 -17.63 8.01
N PHE A 153 -3.07 -17.09 8.31
CA PHE A 153 -4.11 -17.83 9.04
C PHE A 153 -4.58 -19.08 8.29
N SER A 154 -4.89 -18.96 7.00
CA SER A 154 -5.37 -20.08 6.18
C SER A 154 -4.30 -21.17 6.04
N LEU A 155 -3.03 -20.81 5.87
CA LEU A 155 -1.91 -21.76 5.79
C LEU A 155 -1.76 -22.56 7.10
N VAL A 156 -1.77 -21.89 8.26
CA VAL A 156 -1.68 -22.58 9.56
C VAL A 156 -2.89 -23.49 9.78
N LYS A 157 -4.10 -23.05 9.42
CA LYS A 157 -5.31 -23.87 9.58
C LYS A 157 -5.37 -25.04 8.59
N ALA A 158 -4.85 -24.88 7.38
CA ALA A 158 -4.83 -25.92 6.35
C ALA A 158 -4.04 -27.16 6.77
N GLN A 159 -3.05 -27.03 7.66
CA GLN A 159 -2.32 -28.18 8.21
C GLN A 159 -3.21 -29.16 8.98
N LYS A 160 -4.33 -28.69 9.53
CA LYS A 160 -5.25 -29.50 10.35
C LYS A 160 -6.61 -29.72 9.68
N ASN A 161 -7.02 -28.83 8.78
CA ASN A 161 -8.31 -28.91 8.11
C ASN A 161 -8.20 -28.44 6.66
N ILE A 162 -8.34 -29.39 5.74
CA ILE A 162 -8.21 -29.19 4.28
C ILE A 162 -9.17 -28.14 3.70
N ARG A 163 -10.31 -27.86 4.35
CA ARG A 163 -11.25 -26.83 3.86
C ARG A 163 -10.60 -25.44 3.80
N TRP A 164 -9.58 -25.19 4.62
CA TRP A 164 -8.85 -23.92 4.59
C TRP A 164 -7.98 -23.75 3.33
N LEU A 165 -7.70 -24.83 2.59
CA LEU A 165 -7.04 -24.72 1.27
C LEU A 165 -7.92 -24.00 0.25
N VAL A 166 -9.25 -24.01 0.41
CA VAL A 166 -10.15 -23.22 -0.45
C VAL A 166 -9.85 -21.73 -0.26
N LEU A 167 -9.77 -21.26 0.99
CA LEU A 167 -9.39 -19.88 1.27
C LEU A 167 -7.96 -19.57 0.80
N THR A 168 -7.01 -20.47 1.03
CA THR A 168 -5.63 -20.30 0.52
C THR A 168 -5.61 -20.15 -1.01
N ALA A 169 -6.39 -20.93 -1.75
CA ALA A 169 -6.49 -20.83 -3.21
C ALA A 169 -7.10 -19.50 -3.67
N ILE A 170 -8.15 -19.03 -3.01
CA ILE A 170 -8.72 -17.69 -3.28
C ILE A 170 -7.65 -16.61 -3.03
N LEU A 171 -6.92 -16.68 -1.91
CA LEU A 171 -5.88 -15.70 -1.58
C LEU A 171 -4.68 -15.77 -2.54
N MET A 172 -4.33 -16.95 -3.06
CA MET A 172 -3.36 -17.09 -4.15
C MET A 172 -3.83 -16.35 -5.41
N ALA A 173 -5.07 -16.53 -5.84
CA ALA A 173 -5.60 -15.79 -6.99
C ALA A 173 -5.63 -14.27 -6.72
N LEU A 174 -6.17 -13.85 -5.57
CA LEU A 174 -6.24 -12.43 -5.19
C LEU A 174 -4.86 -11.78 -5.05
N SER A 175 -3.81 -12.53 -4.73
CA SER A 175 -2.44 -12.00 -4.67
C SER A 175 -2.01 -11.39 -6.02
N LEU A 176 -2.44 -11.99 -7.14
CA LEU A 176 -2.17 -11.51 -8.49
C LEU A 176 -3.04 -10.32 -8.91
N HIS A 177 -4.11 -10.02 -8.18
CA HIS A 177 -4.92 -8.80 -8.36
C HIS A 177 -4.39 -7.60 -7.57
N VAL A 178 -3.51 -7.85 -6.59
CA VAL A 178 -3.14 -6.87 -5.57
C VAL A 178 -1.67 -6.49 -5.71
N HIS A 179 -0.77 -7.46 -5.53
CA HIS A 179 0.67 -7.18 -5.58
C HIS A 179 1.50 -8.46 -5.59
N LEU A 180 2.58 -8.48 -6.37
CA LEU A 180 3.45 -9.65 -6.54
C LEU A 180 4.24 -10.03 -5.26
N SER A 181 4.42 -9.12 -4.30
CA SER A 181 5.09 -9.48 -3.02
C SER A 181 4.32 -10.54 -2.22
N LEU A 182 3.01 -10.68 -2.44
CA LEU A 182 2.22 -11.74 -1.82
C LEU A 182 2.53 -13.15 -2.37
N LEU A 183 3.26 -13.25 -3.49
CA LEU A 183 3.80 -14.52 -3.99
C LEU A 183 4.77 -15.17 -3.00
N SER A 184 5.33 -14.41 -2.05
CA SER A 184 6.15 -14.96 -0.95
C SER A 184 5.42 -16.04 -0.13
N PHE A 185 4.09 -16.10 -0.15
CA PHE A 185 3.34 -17.18 0.51
C PHE A 185 3.17 -18.45 -0.34
N TRP A 186 3.34 -18.37 -1.67
CA TRP A 186 3.04 -19.48 -2.59
C TRP A 186 3.91 -20.72 -2.36
N PRO A 187 5.25 -20.62 -2.14
CA PRO A 187 6.06 -21.80 -1.84
C PRO A 187 5.55 -22.59 -0.63
N ILE A 188 5.07 -21.88 0.41
CA ILE A 188 4.49 -22.51 1.61
C ILE A 188 3.16 -23.17 1.28
N ALA A 189 2.29 -22.49 0.53
CA ALA A 189 1.00 -23.02 0.09
C ALA A 189 1.18 -24.33 -0.70
N LEU A 190 2.06 -24.31 -1.70
CA LEU A 190 2.38 -25.46 -2.54
C LEU A 190 3.00 -26.60 -1.73
N PHE A 191 3.91 -26.29 -0.80
CA PHE A 191 4.50 -27.30 0.10
C PHE A 191 3.44 -27.98 0.99
N ILE A 192 2.51 -27.21 1.56
CA ILE A 192 1.41 -27.77 2.36
C ILE A 192 0.53 -28.66 1.51
N VAL A 193 0.11 -28.19 0.32
CA VAL A 193 -0.69 -28.98 -0.62
C VAL A 193 0.04 -30.28 -0.99
N TRP A 194 1.32 -30.20 -1.35
CA TRP A 194 2.13 -31.37 -1.69
C TRP A 194 2.20 -32.39 -0.55
N THR A 195 2.34 -31.93 0.69
CA THR A 195 2.41 -32.78 1.88
C THR A 195 1.10 -33.50 2.15
N ILE A 196 -0.04 -32.83 1.98
CA ILE A 196 -1.37 -33.38 2.34
C ILE A 196 -2.18 -33.88 1.15
N ARG A 197 -1.65 -33.82 -0.08
CA ARG A 197 -2.38 -34.11 -1.33
C ARG A 197 -3.09 -35.46 -1.35
N LYS A 198 -2.48 -36.50 -0.75
CA LYS A 198 -3.06 -37.86 -0.69
C LYS A 198 -4.35 -37.92 0.14
N ASN A 199 -4.56 -36.95 1.03
CA ASN A 199 -5.73 -36.87 1.91
C ASN A 199 -6.84 -35.96 1.33
N ILE A 200 -6.60 -35.31 0.18
CA ILE A 200 -7.57 -34.41 -0.44
C ILE A 200 -8.53 -35.22 -1.32
N LYS A 201 -9.79 -35.36 -0.87
CA LYS A 201 -10.87 -35.96 -1.67
C LYS A 201 -11.14 -35.13 -2.94
N LEU A 202 -11.60 -35.77 -4.02
CA LEU A 202 -11.91 -35.13 -5.31
C LEU A 202 -12.81 -33.89 -5.17
N LYS A 203 -13.88 -33.96 -4.36
CA LYS A 203 -14.76 -32.81 -4.07
C LYS A 203 -13.98 -31.60 -3.55
N ASN A 204 -12.99 -31.81 -2.69
CA ASN A 204 -12.18 -30.72 -2.15
C ASN A 204 -11.19 -30.19 -3.21
N TRP A 205 -10.64 -31.06 -4.07
CA TRP A 205 -9.82 -30.62 -5.21
C TRP A 205 -10.62 -29.72 -6.17
N LEU A 206 -11.84 -30.12 -6.51
CA LEU A 206 -12.74 -29.32 -7.35
C LEU A 206 -13.04 -27.97 -6.72
N LEU A 207 -13.27 -27.92 -5.41
CA LEU A 207 -13.45 -26.65 -4.69
C LEU A 207 -12.18 -25.80 -4.70
N ILE A 208 -11.01 -26.37 -4.40
CA ILE A 208 -9.72 -25.64 -4.36
C ILE A 208 -9.40 -25.05 -5.74
N ILE A 209 -9.42 -25.89 -6.79
CA ILE A 209 -9.08 -25.48 -8.16
C ILE A 209 -10.15 -24.55 -8.71
N GLY A 210 -11.43 -24.90 -8.55
CA GLY A 210 -12.54 -24.07 -9.02
C GLY A 210 -12.54 -22.67 -8.38
N SER A 211 -12.18 -22.57 -7.10
CA SER A 211 -12.04 -21.27 -6.42
C SER A 211 -10.88 -20.45 -6.98
N TYR A 212 -9.71 -21.08 -7.20
CA TYR A 212 -8.58 -20.38 -7.81
C TYR A 212 -8.94 -19.88 -9.22
N LEU A 213 -9.49 -20.76 -10.06
CA LEU A 213 -9.88 -20.47 -11.44
C LEU A 213 -10.93 -19.36 -11.53
N LEU A 214 -11.92 -19.38 -10.64
CA LEU A 214 -12.95 -18.34 -10.58
C LEU A 214 -12.33 -16.95 -10.39
N PHE A 215 -11.47 -16.79 -9.38
CA PHE A 215 -10.90 -15.48 -9.06
C PHE A 215 -9.79 -15.06 -10.02
N ILE A 216 -9.00 -15.98 -10.56
CA ILE A 216 -7.93 -15.67 -11.51
C ILE A 216 -8.43 -15.49 -12.97
N SER A 217 -9.70 -15.83 -13.23
CA SER A 217 -10.28 -15.82 -14.58
C SER A 217 -10.02 -14.56 -15.40
N PRO A 218 -10.03 -13.31 -14.86
CA PRO A 218 -9.74 -12.14 -15.69
C PRO A 218 -8.33 -12.18 -16.29
N LEU A 219 -7.33 -12.63 -15.52
CA LEU A 219 -5.97 -12.76 -16.01
C LEU A 219 -5.81 -13.91 -17.02
N ILE A 220 -6.56 -14.99 -16.89
CA ILE A 220 -6.60 -16.06 -17.90
C ILE A 220 -7.13 -15.51 -19.23
N VAL A 221 -8.22 -14.73 -19.19
CA VAL A 221 -8.80 -14.11 -20.38
C VAL A 221 -7.81 -13.13 -21.01
N PHE A 222 -7.16 -12.29 -20.20
CA PHE A 222 -6.10 -11.40 -20.68
C PHE A 222 -5.00 -12.19 -21.40
N ASP A 223 -4.42 -13.20 -20.76
CA ASP A 223 -3.33 -13.98 -21.33
C ASP A 223 -3.74 -14.66 -22.64
N TYR A 224 -4.97 -15.19 -22.74
CA TYR A 224 -5.47 -15.80 -23.97
C TYR A 224 -5.47 -14.82 -25.15
N PHE A 225 -5.93 -13.58 -24.93
CA PHE A 225 -5.99 -12.55 -25.98
C PHE A 225 -4.67 -11.81 -26.22
N HIS A 226 -3.68 -11.96 -25.33
CA HIS A 226 -2.40 -11.24 -25.39
C HIS A 226 -1.20 -12.19 -25.51
N ASN A 227 -1.37 -13.32 -26.20
CA ASN A 227 -0.29 -14.29 -26.48
C ASN A 227 0.44 -14.78 -25.22
N PHE A 228 -0.29 -14.96 -24.12
CA PHE A 228 0.19 -15.41 -22.82
C PHE A 228 1.28 -14.51 -22.21
N ASP A 229 1.15 -13.18 -22.38
CA ASP A 229 2.17 -12.21 -21.96
C ASP A 229 2.51 -12.29 -20.46
N ASN A 230 1.51 -12.34 -19.58
CA ASN A 230 1.71 -12.45 -18.14
C ASN A 230 2.32 -13.81 -17.77
N LEU A 231 1.85 -14.90 -18.39
CA LEU A 231 2.42 -16.24 -18.19
C LEU A 231 3.87 -16.37 -18.68
N LYS A 232 4.26 -15.62 -19.72
CA LYS A 232 5.64 -15.56 -20.23
C LYS A 232 6.53 -14.60 -19.41
N MET A 233 5.97 -13.76 -18.54
CA MET A 233 6.74 -12.81 -17.73
C MET A 233 7.88 -13.45 -16.92
N PRO A 234 7.69 -14.58 -16.20
CA PRO A 234 8.78 -15.20 -15.44
C PRO A 234 9.97 -15.57 -16.33
N LEU A 235 9.73 -16.04 -17.56
CA LEU A 235 10.78 -16.35 -18.54
C LEU A 235 11.52 -15.08 -18.97
N ARG A 236 10.78 -14.00 -19.29
CA ARG A 236 11.36 -12.69 -19.63
C ARG A 236 12.19 -12.12 -18.47
N PHE A 237 11.71 -12.29 -17.24
CA PHE A 237 12.42 -11.86 -16.04
C PHE A 237 13.72 -12.62 -15.84
N VAL A 238 13.71 -13.95 -15.95
CA VAL A 238 14.92 -14.79 -15.87
C VAL A 238 15.88 -14.47 -17.01
N GLN A 239 15.39 -14.30 -18.24
CA GLN A 239 16.23 -13.92 -19.37
C GLN A 239 16.91 -12.57 -19.14
N LYS A 240 16.16 -11.56 -18.68
CA LYS A 240 16.72 -10.24 -18.32
C LYS A 240 17.76 -10.36 -17.21
N PHE A 241 17.50 -11.19 -16.21
CA PHE A 241 18.43 -11.47 -15.12
C PHE A 241 19.75 -12.07 -15.64
N LEU A 242 19.67 -13.10 -16.48
CA LEU A 242 20.84 -13.79 -17.07
C LEU A 242 21.60 -12.94 -18.09
N SER A 243 20.90 -12.11 -18.88
CA SER A 243 21.51 -11.31 -19.95
C SER A 243 22.10 -9.98 -19.48
N SER A 244 21.73 -9.50 -18.29
CA SER A 244 22.34 -8.27 -17.76
C SER A 244 23.75 -8.57 -17.22
N ASN A 245 24.79 -7.88 -17.73
CA ASN A 245 26.15 -7.89 -17.14
C ASN A 245 26.22 -7.29 -15.71
N GLN A 246 25.08 -6.84 -15.17
CA GLN A 246 24.84 -6.44 -13.78
C GLN A 246 23.88 -7.45 -13.07
N GLY A 247 23.79 -8.67 -13.60
CA GLY A 247 22.74 -9.68 -13.37
C GLY A 247 22.79 -10.46 -12.06
N GLY A 248 22.96 -9.75 -10.95
CA GLY A 248 22.66 -10.27 -9.63
C GLY A 248 21.54 -9.44 -9.01
N GLY A 249 20.59 -10.07 -8.31
CA GLY A 249 19.67 -9.32 -7.45
C GLY A 249 20.48 -8.36 -6.57
N ASN A 250 20.00 -7.13 -6.40
CA ASN A 250 20.76 -6.10 -5.70
C ASN A 250 20.65 -6.28 -4.18
N VAL A 251 21.04 -7.45 -3.66
CA VAL A 251 20.91 -7.82 -2.25
C VAL A 251 21.55 -6.74 -1.38
N PHE A 252 22.80 -6.37 -1.69
CA PHE A 252 23.52 -5.34 -0.94
C PHE A 252 22.92 -3.95 -1.10
N GLY A 253 22.41 -3.57 -2.28
CA GLY A 253 21.74 -2.29 -2.48
C GLY A 253 20.34 -2.21 -1.87
N ASN A 254 19.69 -3.34 -1.61
CA ASN A 254 18.39 -3.42 -0.95
C ASN A 254 18.51 -3.48 0.58
N LEU A 255 19.67 -3.86 1.14
CA LEU A 255 19.91 -3.91 2.59
C LEU A 255 19.62 -2.59 3.31
N PRO A 256 20.05 -1.40 2.83
CA PRO A 256 19.74 -0.13 3.49
C PRO A 256 18.23 0.11 3.63
N ALA A 257 17.45 -0.22 2.58
CA ALA A 257 16.00 -0.10 2.63
C ALA A 257 15.37 -1.09 3.63
N PHE A 258 15.90 -2.33 3.69
CA PHE A 258 15.46 -3.32 4.67
C PHE A 258 15.75 -2.88 6.11
N TYR A 259 16.98 -2.44 6.40
CA TYR A 259 17.36 -1.92 7.73
C TYR A 259 16.51 -0.72 8.13
N LYS A 260 16.23 0.17 7.18
CA LYS A 260 15.34 1.30 7.40
C LYS A 260 13.93 0.84 7.77
N VAL A 261 13.38 -0.19 7.11
CA VAL A 261 12.08 -0.77 7.51
C VAL A 261 12.12 -1.36 8.92
N LEU A 262 13.18 -2.07 9.30
CA LEU A 262 13.35 -2.61 10.65
C LEU A 262 13.40 -1.53 11.73
N SER A 263 13.94 -0.37 11.41
CA SER A 263 13.99 0.80 12.29
C SER A 263 12.66 1.55 12.32
N ASN A 264 12.16 1.95 11.14
CA ASN A 264 11.02 2.84 10.96
C ASN A 264 9.71 2.25 11.49
N PHE A 265 9.59 0.91 11.52
CA PHE A 265 8.45 0.26 12.15
C PHE A 265 8.27 0.68 13.63
N TRP A 266 9.38 0.93 14.33
CA TRP A 266 9.39 1.36 15.73
C TRP A 266 9.26 2.86 15.89
N PHE A 267 9.97 3.64 15.08
CA PHE A 267 10.03 5.09 15.23
C PHE A 267 10.41 5.78 13.92
N LEU A 268 9.71 6.86 13.60
CA LEU A 268 10.09 7.83 12.59
C LEU A 268 10.58 9.11 13.28
N ARG A 269 11.41 9.90 12.62
CA ARG A 269 11.84 11.19 13.17
C ARG A 269 10.66 12.15 13.35
N PHE A 270 10.76 13.05 14.34
CA PHE A 270 9.81 14.15 14.50
C PHE A 270 9.81 15.08 13.29
N ASN A 271 8.70 15.79 13.07
CA ASN A 271 8.52 16.73 11.95
C ASN A 271 8.68 16.10 10.55
N THR A 272 8.61 14.76 10.44
CA THR A 272 8.60 14.07 9.14
C THR A 272 7.27 14.26 8.40
N ASN A 273 7.19 13.79 7.16
CA ASN A 273 5.96 13.76 6.35
C ASN A 273 5.90 12.50 5.48
N ILE A 274 4.70 12.16 5.00
CA ILE A 274 4.43 10.90 4.28
C ILE A 274 5.16 10.87 2.93
N GLN A 275 5.24 12.01 2.23
CA GLN A 275 5.88 12.09 0.91
C GLN A 275 7.36 11.70 1.00
N GLU A 276 8.07 12.21 2.00
CA GLU A 276 9.49 11.87 2.22
C GLU A 276 9.68 10.43 2.65
N GLU A 277 8.84 9.92 3.57
CA GLU A 277 8.96 8.52 4.00
C GLU A 277 8.73 7.51 2.87
N PHE A 278 7.88 7.88 1.91
CA PHE A 278 7.62 7.08 0.70
C PHE A 278 8.63 7.30 -0.42
N GLY A 279 9.59 8.22 -0.27
CA GLY A 279 10.54 8.57 -1.33
C GLY A 279 9.89 9.25 -2.53
N LEU A 280 8.79 9.96 -2.30
CA LEU A 280 8.04 10.71 -3.31
C LEU A 280 8.17 12.23 -3.17
N GLY A 281 8.69 12.70 -2.03
CA GLY A 281 8.94 14.12 -1.74
C GLY A 281 10.27 14.63 -2.30
N ILE A 282 10.38 15.96 -2.34
CA ILE A 282 11.57 16.72 -2.80
C ILE A 282 12.03 17.76 -1.76
N HIS A 283 11.44 17.75 -0.57
CA HIS A 283 11.53 18.82 0.44
C HIS A 283 12.41 18.47 1.64
N GLY A 284 12.90 17.24 1.72
CA GLY A 284 13.77 16.81 2.78
C GLY A 284 14.25 15.38 2.61
N ASN A 285 14.69 14.81 3.73
CA ASN A 285 15.10 13.42 3.80
C ASN A 285 14.04 12.59 4.51
N SER A 286 13.91 11.32 4.16
CA SER A 286 13.17 10.37 4.99
C SER A 286 13.83 10.13 6.35
N SER A 287 13.14 9.49 7.29
CA SER A 287 13.70 9.10 8.59
C SER A 287 14.98 8.26 8.43
N PRO A 288 16.04 8.54 9.21
CA PRO A 288 17.24 7.71 9.21
C PRO A 288 16.96 6.35 9.86
N ALA A 289 17.81 5.37 9.55
CA ALA A 289 17.76 4.08 10.23
C ALA A 289 18.56 4.15 11.54
N TYR A 290 17.91 3.89 12.68
CA TYR A 290 18.53 3.94 14.00
C TYR A 290 19.10 2.56 14.37
N LEU A 291 20.42 2.47 14.59
CA LEU A 291 21.11 1.21 14.85
C LEU A 291 20.48 0.40 15.99
N MET A 292 20.14 1.06 17.11
CA MET A 292 19.53 0.38 18.26
C MET A 292 18.16 -0.24 17.95
N LEU A 293 17.36 0.41 17.10
CA LEU A 293 16.06 -0.13 16.67
C LEU A 293 16.21 -1.27 15.68
N ILE A 294 17.24 -1.22 14.82
CA ILE A 294 17.60 -2.33 13.94
C ILE A 294 18.00 -3.54 14.79
N LEU A 295 18.92 -3.38 15.74
CA LEU A 295 19.36 -4.45 16.64
C LEU A 295 18.18 -5.02 17.43
N PHE A 296 17.29 -4.16 17.93
CA PHE A 296 16.08 -4.60 18.63
C PHE A 296 15.16 -5.45 17.74
N SER A 297 14.93 -5.04 16.48
CA SER A 297 14.19 -5.83 15.51
C SER A 297 14.85 -7.18 15.22
N LEU A 298 16.18 -7.21 15.09
CA LEU A 298 16.93 -8.44 14.87
C LEU A 298 16.80 -9.40 16.06
N VAL A 299 16.86 -8.91 17.31
CA VAL A 299 16.61 -9.74 18.51
C VAL A 299 15.24 -10.41 18.45
N ILE A 300 14.19 -9.67 18.06
CA ILE A 300 12.83 -10.21 17.91
C ILE A 300 12.76 -11.28 16.80
N ILE A 301 13.45 -11.06 15.68
CA ILE A 301 13.53 -12.06 14.59
C ILE A 301 14.29 -13.31 15.03
N PHE A 302 15.46 -13.17 15.66
CA PHE A 302 16.25 -14.30 16.15
C PHE A 302 15.54 -15.09 17.25
N TRP A 303 14.78 -14.40 18.11
CA TRP A 303 13.90 -15.07 19.07
C TRP A 303 12.88 -15.99 18.38
N LEU A 304 12.28 -15.56 17.27
CA LEU A 304 11.37 -16.41 16.48
C LEU A 304 12.09 -17.59 15.85
N VAL A 305 13.32 -17.39 15.36
CA VAL A 305 14.15 -18.48 14.83
C VAL A 305 14.34 -19.54 15.91
N TYR A 306 14.77 -19.14 17.10
CA TYR A 306 14.89 -20.04 18.25
C TYR A 306 13.56 -20.76 18.56
N GLN A 307 12.46 -20.02 18.66
CA GLN A 307 11.15 -20.62 18.95
C GLN A 307 10.68 -21.59 17.86
N ALA A 308 10.99 -21.36 16.59
CA ALA A 308 10.61 -22.25 15.48
C ALA A 308 11.43 -23.56 15.43
N VAL A 309 12.66 -23.52 15.96
CA VAL A 309 13.47 -24.72 16.21
C VAL A 309 12.82 -25.57 17.31
N VAL A 310 12.47 -24.94 18.44
CA VAL A 310 11.88 -25.62 19.60
C VAL A 310 10.43 -26.08 19.35
N GLN A 311 9.60 -25.25 18.73
CA GLN A 311 8.17 -25.48 18.54
C GLN A 311 7.78 -25.37 17.06
N LYS A 312 7.34 -26.49 16.47
CA LYS A 312 6.93 -26.58 15.06
C LYS A 312 5.84 -25.59 14.66
N LYS A 313 4.98 -25.16 15.60
CA LYS A 313 3.85 -24.24 15.34
C LYS A 313 4.28 -22.85 14.83
N TYR A 314 5.53 -22.42 15.10
CA TYR A 314 6.03 -21.12 14.66
C TYR A 314 6.71 -21.16 13.28
N ARG A 315 6.93 -22.36 12.70
CA ARG A 315 7.67 -22.52 11.43
C ARG A 315 7.01 -21.80 10.26
N ILE A 316 5.68 -21.85 10.13
CA ILE A 316 4.97 -21.14 9.05
C ILE A 316 5.16 -19.62 9.17
N LEU A 317 5.12 -19.07 10.39
CA LEU A 317 5.32 -17.63 10.61
C LEU A 317 6.74 -17.24 10.19
N LEU A 318 7.75 -17.98 10.67
CA LEU A 318 9.15 -17.74 10.32
C LEU A 318 9.39 -17.86 8.82
N MET A 319 8.95 -18.95 8.18
CA MET A 319 9.12 -19.17 6.74
C MET A 319 8.46 -18.06 5.93
N SER A 320 7.27 -17.60 6.33
CA SER A 320 6.58 -16.50 5.64
C SER A 320 7.41 -15.21 5.72
N MET A 321 7.90 -14.85 6.91
CA MET A 321 8.78 -13.68 7.08
C MET A 321 10.06 -13.79 6.27
N LEU A 322 10.73 -14.95 6.28
CA LEU A 322 11.95 -15.17 5.53
C LEU A 322 11.73 -15.10 4.02
N LEU A 323 10.60 -15.58 3.50
CA LEU A 323 10.28 -15.49 2.07
C LEU A 323 9.97 -14.06 1.62
N PHE A 324 9.40 -13.21 2.47
CA PHE A 324 9.30 -11.77 2.17
C PHE A 324 10.67 -11.10 2.17
N ILE A 325 11.52 -11.40 3.16
CA ILE A 325 12.89 -10.86 3.23
C ILE A 325 13.67 -11.30 1.99
N PHE A 326 13.63 -12.58 1.65
CA PHE A 326 14.30 -13.14 0.49
C PHE A 326 13.83 -12.48 -0.82
N ALA A 327 12.52 -12.45 -1.06
CA ALA A 327 11.94 -11.82 -2.25
C ALA A 327 12.31 -10.33 -2.36
N PHE A 328 12.30 -9.60 -1.23
CA PHE A 328 12.69 -8.19 -1.20
C PHE A 328 14.17 -7.99 -1.51
N LEU A 329 15.07 -8.71 -0.83
CA LEU A 329 16.51 -8.54 -1.00
C LEU A 329 16.96 -8.95 -2.41
N THR A 330 16.37 -10.00 -2.98
CA THR A 330 16.73 -10.49 -4.32
C THR A 330 16.09 -9.70 -5.46
N TYR A 331 15.18 -8.77 -5.19
CA TYR A 331 14.52 -8.00 -6.22
C TYR A 331 15.51 -7.08 -6.95
N SER A 332 15.55 -7.20 -8.28
CA SER A 332 16.55 -6.53 -9.12
C SER A 332 16.15 -5.11 -9.55
N ALA A 333 14.87 -4.77 -9.60
CA ALA A 333 14.39 -3.54 -10.23
C ALA A 333 14.26 -2.32 -9.29
N GLY A 334 15.09 -2.24 -8.24
CA GLY A 334 15.02 -1.22 -7.19
C GLY A 334 13.85 -1.46 -6.23
N THR A 335 14.09 -1.38 -4.93
CA THR A 335 13.09 -1.71 -3.92
C THR A 335 12.50 -0.47 -3.24
N VAL A 336 11.21 -0.52 -2.98
CA VAL A 336 10.50 0.48 -2.17
C VAL A 336 9.93 -0.21 -0.93
N GLN A 337 9.91 0.51 0.18
CA GLN A 337 9.56 -0.02 1.51
C GLN A 337 8.21 -0.76 1.55
N TYR A 338 7.23 -0.36 0.72
CA TYR A 338 5.91 -0.99 0.70
C TYR A 338 5.91 -2.46 0.23
N PHE A 339 6.97 -2.93 -0.44
CA PHE A 339 7.11 -4.36 -0.80
C PHE A 339 7.14 -5.27 0.43
N LEU A 340 7.54 -4.73 1.60
CA LEU A 340 7.59 -5.45 2.87
C LEU A 340 6.32 -5.30 3.72
N LEU A 341 5.21 -4.77 3.19
CA LEU A 341 3.96 -4.63 3.96
C LEU A 341 3.46 -5.97 4.53
N GLY A 342 3.60 -7.06 3.78
CA GLY A 342 3.29 -8.41 4.28
C GLY A 342 4.25 -8.87 5.37
N PHE A 343 5.54 -8.54 5.27
CA PHE A 343 6.50 -8.77 6.34
C PHE A 343 6.15 -7.99 7.61
N LEU A 344 5.78 -6.70 7.50
CA LEU A 344 5.51 -5.83 8.65
C LEU A 344 4.41 -6.37 9.56
N VAL A 345 3.36 -6.95 9.00
CA VAL A 345 2.29 -7.52 9.82
C VAL A 345 2.69 -8.84 10.47
N LEU A 346 3.45 -9.69 9.77
CA LEU A 346 4.00 -10.90 10.35
C LEU A 346 5.03 -10.57 11.45
N PHE A 347 5.80 -9.49 11.26
CA PHE A 347 6.72 -8.95 12.24
C PHE A 347 5.98 -8.39 13.46
N ALA A 348 4.84 -7.72 13.30
CA ALA A 348 3.99 -7.30 14.42
C ALA A 348 3.46 -8.49 15.23
N ILE A 349 3.04 -9.58 14.56
CA ILE A 349 2.65 -10.84 15.21
C ILE A 349 3.83 -11.42 16.01
N ASN A 350 5.01 -11.47 15.40
CA ASN A 350 6.23 -11.94 16.07
C ASN A 350 6.60 -11.08 17.29
N ALA A 351 6.58 -9.75 17.14
CA ALA A 351 6.83 -8.84 18.24
C ALA A 351 5.82 -9.03 19.37
N GLY A 352 4.54 -9.24 19.05
CA GLY A 352 3.52 -9.56 20.05
C GLY A 352 3.80 -10.86 20.81
N LEU A 353 4.30 -11.88 20.11
CA LEU A 353 4.76 -13.12 20.74
C LEU A 353 5.98 -12.87 21.65
N PHE A 354 6.97 -12.12 21.19
CA PHE A 354 8.17 -11.76 21.97
C PHE A 354 7.80 -11.01 23.26
N PHE A 355 7.02 -9.92 23.17
CA PHE A 355 6.60 -9.13 24.33
C PHE A 355 5.70 -9.89 25.31
N SER A 356 5.05 -10.95 24.84
CA SER A 356 4.27 -11.82 25.71
C SER A 356 5.13 -12.76 26.57
N ALA A 357 6.36 -13.04 26.13
CA ALA A 357 7.32 -13.93 26.77
C ALA A 357 8.26 -13.23 27.76
N ILE A 358 8.43 -11.90 27.68
CA ILE A 358 9.23 -11.13 28.63
C ILE A 358 8.40 -10.67 29.86
N PRO A 359 9.03 -10.19 30.95
CA PRO A 359 8.32 -9.74 32.15
C PRO A 359 7.28 -8.67 31.86
N GLN A 360 6.07 -8.85 32.39
CA GLN A 360 4.90 -8.01 32.06
C GLN A 360 5.12 -6.52 32.34
N LYS A 361 5.76 -6.18 33.47
CA LYS A 361 6.10 -4.79 33.82
C LYS A 361 7.01 -4.15 32.77
N LEU A 362 8.02 -4.88 32.30
CA LEU A 362 8.95 -4.42 31.27
C LEU A 362 8.24 -4.22 29.93
N SER A 363 7.39 -5.17 29.52
CA SER A 363 6.57 -5.02 28.31
C SER A 363 5.69 -3.77 28.36
N TYR A 364 5.08 -3.46 29.52
CA TYR A 364 4.25 -2.27 29.66
C TYR A 364 5.02 -0.96 29.55
N VAL A 365 6.21 -0.88 30.14
CA VAL A 365 7.07 0.30 30.02
C VAL A 365 7.51 0.51 28.57
N ILE A 366 8.00 -0.55 27.90
CA ILE A 366 8.48 -0.44 26.52
C ILE A 366 7.33 -0.09 25.55
N ILE A 367 6.19 -0.79 25.65
CA ILE A 367 5.04 -0.53 24.78
C ILE A 367 4.40 0.82 25.08
N GLY A 368 4.34 1.24 26.34
CA GLY A 368 3.87 2.58 26.72
C GLY A 368 4.74 3.68 26.11
N GLY A 369 6.07 3.58 26.26
CA GLY A 369 7.02 4.50 25.63
C GLY A 369 6.92 4.51 24.11
N TYR A 370 6.77 3.33 23.50
CA TYR A 370 6.57 3.18 22.05
C TYR A 370 5.31 3.92 21.54
N ILE A 371 4.18 3.75 22.23
CA ILE A 371 2.91 4.42 21.88
C ILE A 371 3.05 5.93 22.02
N ILE A 372 3.66 6.41 23.12
CA ILE A 372 3.87 7.84 23.35
C ILE A 372 4.77 8.43 22.26
N ALA A 373 5.90 7.80 21.97
CA ALA A 373 6.83 8.27 20.95
C ALA A 373 6.16 8.37 19.57
N ASN A 374 5.40 7.35 19.17
CA ASN A 374 4.68 7.36 17.89
C ASN A 374 3.53 8.38 17.88
N CYS A 375 2.81 8.55 18.99
CA CYS A 375 1.80 9.60 19.10
C CYS A 375 2.44 10.98 18.91
N LEU A 376 3.61 11.24 19.50
CA LEU A 376 4.34 12.49 19.31
C LEU A 376 4.82 12.69 17.87
N VAL A 377 5.31 11.64 17.19
CA VAL A 377 5.64 11.70 15.76
C VAL A 377 4.41 12.08 14.94
N LEU A 378 3.28 11.43 15.21
CA LEU A 378 2.01 11.70 14.54
C LEU A 378 1.53 13.13 14.78
N LEU A 379 1.65 13.65 16.00
CA LEU A 379 1.23 15.02 16.33
C LEU A 379 2.17 16.10 15.77
N THR A 380 3.46 15.78 15.59
CA THR A 380 4.48 16.72 15.09
C THR A 380 4.70 16.65 13.57
N THR A 381 4.04 15.73 12.86
CA THR A 381 4.25 15.61 11.40
C THR A 381 3.92 16.90 10.65
N THR A 382 4.71 17.18 9.62
CA THR A 382 4.54 18.31 8.72
C THR A 382 3.67 17.97 7.50
N GLN A 383 2.97 16.83 7.50
CA GLN A 383 2.23 16.31 6.35
C GLN A 383 1.09 17.21 5.85
N THR A 384 0.52 18.06 6.71
CA THR A 384 -0.64 18.91 6.35
C THR A 384 -0.39 19.87 5.20
N GLN A 385 0.86 20.16 4.83
CA GLN A 385 1.19 21.05 3.71
C GLN A 385 1.20 20.34 2.34
N TYR A 386 1.08 19.00 2.30
CA TYR A 386 1.22 18.19 1.08
C TYR A 386 -0.05 17.45 0.64
N GLY A 387 -0.96 17.16 1.57
CA GLY A 387 -2.10 16.28 1.29
C GLY A 387 -3.17 16.87 0.37
N LEU A 388 -4.14 16.01 0.04
CA LEU A 388 -5.21 16.27 -0.92
C LEU A 388 -5.96 17.58 -0.67
N MET A 389 -6.23 17.94 0.59
CA MET A 389 -6.98 19.17 0.91
C MET A 389 -6.23 20.44 0.49
N ILE A 390 -4.90 20.47 0.57
CA ILE A 390 -4.10 21.61 0.10
C ILE A 390 -4.14 21.71 -1.42
N ARG A 391 -4.05 20.56 -2.12
CA ARG A 391 -4.19 20.52 -3.58
C ARG A 391 -5.57 21.00 -4.04
N LYS A 392 -6.63 20.56 -3.34
CA LYS A 392 -8.02 21.02 -3.54
C LYS A 392 -8.16 22.53 -3.34
N GLN A 393 -7.55 23.09 -2.29
CA GLN A 393 -7.55 24.54 -2.05
C GLN A 393 -6.87 25.30 -3.19
N LEU A 394 -5.71 24.84 -3.68
CA LEU A 394 -5.02 25.47 -4.81
C LEU A 394 -5.89 25.47 -6.08
N ILE A 395 -6.49 24.32 -6.42
CA ILE A 395 -7.37 24.18 -7.58
C ILE A 395 -8.56 25.15 -7.47
N LYS A 396 -9.18 25.26 -6.29
CA LYS A 396 -10.28 26.20 -6.05
C LYS A 396 -9.88 27.66 -6.22
N LYS A 397 -8.64 28.04 -5.86
CA LYS A 397 -8.12 29.41 -6.11
C LYS A 397 -7.91 29.69 -7.60
N ILE A 398 -7.46 28.70 -8.37
CA ILE A 398 -7.22 28.82 -9.82
C ILE A 398 -8.53 28.81 -10.62
N TYR A 399 -9.53 28.04 -10.16
CA TYR A 399 -10.77 27.76 -10.90
C TYR A 399 -11.47 29.00 -11.52
N PRO A 400 -11.64 30.14 -10.80
CA PRO A 400 -12.28 31.34 -11.37
C PRO A 400 -11.62 31.86 -12.65
N TYR A 401 -10.31 31.66 -12.81
CA TYR A 401 -9.52 32.18 -13.93
C TYR A 401 -9.52 31.25 -15.16
N ILE A 402 -9.92 29.99 -14.98
CA ILE A 402 -9.89 28.95 -16.04
C ILE A 402 -11.28 28.43 -16.40
N LYS A 403 -12.31 28.76 -15.61
CA LYS A 403 -13.68 28.22 -15.75
C LYS A 403 -14.18 28.29 -17.20
N ASN A 404 -14.02 29.44 -17.85
CA ASN A 404 -14.57 29.70 -19.18
C ASN A 404 -13.54 29.58 -20.32
N GLU A 405 -12.27 29.27 -20.02
CA GLU A 405 -11.20 29.26 -21.01
C GLU A 405 -10.62 27.85 -21.19
N SER A 406 -10.13 27.53 -22.39
CA SER A 406 -9.40 26.28 -22.62
C SER A 406 -8.00 26.38 -22.04
N PHE A 407 -7.52 25.31 -21.40
CA PHE A 407 -6.18 25.34 -20.80
C PHE A 407 -5.42 24.02 -20.92
N TYR A 408 -4.09 24.16 -21.08
CA TYR A 408 -3.13 23.08 -20.94
C TYR A 408 -2.65 23.01 -19.48
N LEU A 409 -2.59 21.82 -18.90
CA LEU A 409 -2.05 21.62 -17.55
C LEU A 409 -0.61 21.10 -17.60
N THR A 410 0.31 21.91 -17.12
CA THR A 410 1.73 21.57 -16.95
C THR A 410 2.02 21.28 -15.47
N THR A 411 2.75 20.20 -15.20
CA THR A 411 3.30 19.91 -13.86
C THR A 411 4.81 19.99 -13.92
N LEU A 412 5.41 20.88 -13.13
CA LEU A 412 6.86 21.03 -13.00
C LEU A 412 7.35 20.25 -11.78
N SER A 413 8.42 19.49 -11.97
CA SER A 413 9.09 18.74 -10.92
C SER A 413 10.60 18.73 -11.19
N PRO A 414 11.45 18.78 -10.14
CA PRO A 414 12.89 18.54 -10.31
C PRO A 414 13.20 17.04 -10.46
N ASP A 415 12.18 16.18 -10.30
CA ASP A 415 12.25 14.74 -10.49
C ASP A 415 12.64 14.38 -11.93
N LYS A 416 13.58 13.45 -12.09
CA LYS A 416 14.07 13.01 -13.41
C LYS A 416 13.27 11.85 -14.00
N ARG A 417 12.28 11.31 -13.28
CA ARG A 417 11.40 10.25 -13.80
C ARG A 417 10.62 10.76 -15.02
N GLN A 418 10.33 9.85 -15.95
CA GLN A 418 9.54 10.17 -17.15
C GLN A 418 8.18 10.76 -16.76
N TYR A 419 7.49 10.16 -15.78
CA TYR A 419 6.34 10.78 -15.13
C TYR A 419 6.65 11.03 -13.66
N HIS A 420 6.56 12.30 -13.26
CA HIS A 420 7.07 12.80 -11.99
C HIS A 420 6.23 12.32 -10.78
N SER A 421 6.85 12.14 -9.60
CA SER A 421 6.10 11.77 -8.38
C SER A 421 5.06 12.78 -7.95
N SER A 422 5.27 14.05 -8.30
CA SER A 422 4.35 15.16 -8.04
C SER A 422 3.13 15.19 -8.96
N GLY A 423 2.92 14.12 -9.76
CA GLY A 423 1.71 13.89 -10.54
C GLY A 423 0.43 13.81 -9.71
N GLY A 424 -0.69 13.50 -10.35
CA GLY A 424 -2.01 13.51 -9.72
C GLY A 424 -2.87 14.72 -10.08
N TRP A 425 -2.29 15.76 -10.67
CA TRP A 425 -3.00 17.02 -10.87
C TRP A 425 -4.11 16.93 -11.91
N ARG A 426 -3.96 16.15 -12.99
CA ARG A 426 -4.98 16.12 -14.04
C ARG A 426 -6.30 15.60 -13.49
N TYR A 427 -6.27 14.47 -12.80
CA TYR A 427 -7.49 13.93 -12.20
C TYR A 427 -8.05 14.88 -11.13
N LEU A 428 -7.20 15.50 -10.30
CA LEU A 428 -7.68 16.43 -9.28
C LEU A 428 -8.34 17.68 -9.85
N PHE A 429 -7.84 18.22 -10.97
CA PHE A 429 -8.49 19.31 -11.69
C PHE A 429 -9.87 18.89 -12.21
N LYS A 430 -10.01 17.67 -12.73
CA LYS A 430 -11.31 17.08 -13.09
C LYS A 430 -12.24 16.93 -11.88
N ALA A 431 -11.73 16.45 -10.75
CA ALA A 431 -12.54 16.20 -9.55
C ALA A 431 -13.00 17.47 -8.82
N TYR A 432 -12.18 18.55 -8.83
CA TYR A 432 -12.43 19.73 -8.00
C TYR A 432 -12.57 21.06 -8.74
N GLY A 433 -12.33 21.07 -10.05
CA GLY A 433 -12.36 22.29 -10.85
C GLY A 433 -12.93 22.03 -12.23
N LYS A 434 -12.06 22.10 -13.24
CA LYS A 434 -12.39 21.88 -14.64
C LYS A 434 -11.41 20.87 -15.22
N THR A 435 -11.92 19.91 -15.99
CA THR A 435 -11.09 18.98 -16.74
C THR A 435 -10.19 19.75 -17.71
N PRO A 436 -8.85 19.57 -17.66
CA PRO A 436 -7.95 20.21 -18.61
C PRO A 436 -8.21 19.73 -20.04
N ASP A 437 -8.15 20.62 -21.03
CA ASP A 437 -8.32 20.26 -22.45
C ASP A 437 -7.17 19.38 -22.95
N ALA A 438 -5.97 19.61 -22.41
CA ALA A 438 -4.80 18.75 -22.59
C ALA A 438 -3.87 18.90 -21.37
N SER A 439 -2.98 17.93 -21.15
CA SER A 439 -2.05 17.94 -20.03
C SER A 439 -0.77 17.16 -20.30
N TYR A 440 0.24 17.44 -19.48
CA TYR A 440 1.45 16.63 -19.42
C TYR A 440 1.20 15.14 -19.12
N ALA A 441 0.14 14.82 -18.36
CA ALA A 441 -0.22 13.44 -18.00
C ALA A 441 -0.73 12.62 -19.20
N ASP A 442 -1.20 13.29 -20.25
CA ASP A 442 -1.85 12.63 -21.39
C ASP A 442 -0.87 11.76 -22.19
N LYS A 443 0.42 12.09 -22.17
CA LYS A 443 1.48 11.27 -22.76
C LYS A 443 1.56 9.86 -22.14
N TYR A 444 1.16 9.72 -20.88
CA TYR A 444 1.32 8.49 -20.10
C TYR A 444 0.00 7.78 -19.85
N PHE A 445 -1.07 8.54 -19.64
CA PHE A 445 -2.39 8.02 -19.27
C PHE A 445 -3.49 8.36 -20.29
N GLY A 446 -3.19 9.12 -21.34
CA GLY A 446 -4.19 9.57 -22.31
C GLY A 446 -4.91 8.44 -23.05
N TRP A 447 -4.30 7.25 -23.12
CA TRP A 447 -4.93 6.05 -23.66
C TRP A 447 -6.14 5.57 -22.83
N ILE A 448 -6.25 5.98 -21.56
CA ILE A 448 -7.37 5.62 -20.67
C ILE A 448 -8.60 6.49 -20.98
N TYR A 449 -8.40 7.80 -21.22
CA TYR A 449 -9.47 8.81 -21.34
C TYR A 449 -9.37 9.57 -22.66
N SER A 450 -9.12 8.86 -23.77
CA SER A 450 -8.81 9.49 -25.06
C SER A 450 -9.90 10.44 -25.56
N ASP A 451 -11.15 10.22 -25.17
CA ASP A 451 -12.30 11.07 -25.46
C ASP A 451 -12.30 12.42 -24.73
N GLU A 452 -11.47 12.60 -23.71
CA GLU A 452 -11.34 13.84 -22.93
C GLU A 452 -10.18 14.75 -23.39
N ILE A 453 -9.39 14.32 -24.39
CA ILE A 453 -8.25 15.09 -24.90
C ILE A 453 -8.69 15.88 -26.12
N LYS A 454 -8.54 17.22 -26.09
CA LYS A 454 -8.88 18.09 -27.22
C LYS A 454 -7.63 18.46 -28.02
N SER A 455 -7.78 18.50 -29.34
CA SER A 455 -6.71 18.83 -30.29
C SER A 455 -6.44 20.33 -30.46
N ASN A 456 -7.40 21.18 -30.09
CA ASN A 456 -7.27 22.63 -30.25
C ASN A 456 -6.20 23.21 -29.32
N GLN A 457 -5.41 24.17 -29.82
CA GLN A 457 -4.41 24.86 -29.00
C GLN A 457 -5.10 25.59 -27.83
N PRO A 458 -4.79 25.24 -26.57
CA PRO A 458 -5.42 25.87 -25.43
C PRO A 458 -5.05 27.36 -25.32
N LYS A 459 -5.98 28.19 -24.84
CA LYS A 459 -5.73 29.64 -24.66
C LYS A 459 -4.84 29.95 -23.46
N LEU A 460 -4.87 29.10 -22.45
CA LEU A 460 -4.11 29.26 -21.21
C LEU A 460 -3.16 28.07 -21.01
N ASN A 461 -2.07 28.32 -20.28
CA ASN A 461 -1.23 27.30 -19.69
C ASN A 461 -1.26 27.45 -18.17
N VAL A 462 -1.75 26.42 -17.49
CA VAL A 462 -1.77 26.33 -16.03
C VAL A 462 -0.58 25.50 -15.59
N ILE A 463 0.33 26.12 -14.86
CA ILE A 463 1.55 25.47 -14.37
C ILE A 463 1.41 25.22 -12.88
N ILE A 464 1.56 23.97 -12.47
CA ILE A 464 1.63 23.56 -11.07
C ILE A 464 3.04 23.10 -10.72
N SER A 465 3.53 23.47 -9.54
CA SER A 465 4.81 23.01 -9.03
C SER A 465 4.77 22.83 -7.51
N GLU A 466 5.61 21.93 -6.98
CA GLU A 466 5.83 21.78 -5.54
C GLU A 466 6.92 22.75 -5.02
N TYR A 467 7.62 23.48 -5.91
CA TYR A 467 8.64 24.45 -5.55
C TYR A 467 8.40 25.76 -6.31
N LYS A 468 9.08 26.83 -5.90
CA LYS A 468 9.05 28.10 -6.64
C LYS A 468 10.05 28.00 -7.80
N PRO A 469 9.61 27.95 -9.07
CA PRO A 469 10.51 27.85 -10.21
C PRO A 469 11.27 29.16 -10.44
N ASP A 470 12.55 29.05 -10.80
CA ASP A 470 13.41 30.22 -11.11
C ASP A 470 13.00 30.92 -12.42
N LYS A 471 12.53 30.15 -13.39
CA LYS A 471 12.06 30.63 -14.69
C LYS A 471 10.71 29.99 -15.03
N LEU A 472 9.78 30.82 -15.49
CA LEU A 472 8.52 30.41 -16.08
C LEU A 472 8.58 30.61 -17.60
N PRO A 473 7.85 29.81 -18.39
CA PRO A 473 7.83 29.93 -19.85
C PRO A 473 7.14 31.21 -20.35
N GLY A 474 6.48 31.97 -19.46
CA GLY A 474 5.85 33.24 -19.77
C GLY A 474 5.50 34.03 -18.51
N LYS A 475 5.04 35.27 -18.67
CA LYS A 475 4.62 36.11 -17.55
C LYS A 475 3.26 35.63 -17.02
N PRO A 476 3.16 35.24 -15.74
CA PRO A 476 1.88 34.82 -15.18
C PRO A 476 0.92 36.00 -15.09
N ILE A 477 -0.33 35.77 -15.51
CA ILE A 477 -1.46 36.69 -15.29
C ILE A 477 -1.75 36.76 -13.79
N VAL A 478 -1.72 35.61 -13.13
CA VAL A 478 -1.95 35.45 -11.70
C VAL A 478 -1.15 34.26 -11.17
N SER A 479 -0.74 34.34 -9.90
CA SER A 479 -0.06 33.28 -9.17
C SER A 479 -0.77 33.00 -7.85
N PHE A 480 -0.71 31.73 -7.43
CA PHE A 480 -1.31 31.26 -6.18
C PHE A 480 -0.35 30.35 -5.44
N GLN A 481 -0.51 30.30 -4.12
CA GLN A 481 0.17 29.35 -3.26
C GLN A 481 -0.84 28.72 -2.29
N SER A 482 -0.72 27.41 -2.07
CA SER A 482 -1.36 26.71 -0.96
C SER A 482 -0.42 25.62 -0.46
N GLY A 483 -0.05 25.67 0.83
CA GLY A 483 1.02 24.82 1.37
C GLY A 483 2.32 24.98 0.58
N VAL A 484 2.90 23.86 0.15
CA VAL A 484 4.10 23.87 -0.70
C VAL A 484 3.81 24.10 -2.18
N TYR A 485 2.54 24.03 -2.60
CA TYR A 485 2.18 24.03 -4.00
C TYR A 485 1.99 25.45 -4.55
N TYR A 486 2.60 25.70 -5.70
CA TYR A 486 2.48 26.92 -6.48
C TYR A 486 1.67 26.66 -7.74
N GLY A 487 0.80 27.62 -8.10
CA GLY A 487 0.01 27.59 -9.31
C GLY A 487 0.15 28.90 -10.09
N TYR A 488 0.38 28.81 -11.39
CA TYR A 488 0.54 29.95 -12.28
C TYR A 488 -0.42 29.83 -13.47
N VAL A 489 -1.12 30.91 -13.80
CA VAL A 489 -1.97 30.97 -15.00
C VAL A 489 -1.29 31.90 -16.00
N ILE A 490 -0.93 31.37 -17.16
CA ILE A 490 -0.22 32.07 -18.24
C ILE A 490 -1.12 32.09 -19.48
N LYS A 491 -1.13 33.20 -20.21
CA LYS A 491 -1.78 33.28 -21.53
C LYS A 491 -0.83 32.74 -22.58
N ASN A 492 -1.32 31.83 -23.43
CA ASN A 492 -0.55 31.34 -24.58
C ASN A 492 -0.46 32.39 -25.69
#